data_AF-A0A1F5VN58-F1
#
_entry.id   AF-A0A1F5VN58-F1
#
_cell.length_a   1.000
_cell.length_b   1.000
_cell.length_c   1.000
_cell.angle_alpha   90.00
_cell.angle_beta   90.00
_cell.angle_gamma   90.00
#
_symmetry.space_group_name_H-M   'P 1'
#
loop_
_entity.id
_entity.type
_entity.pdbx_description
1 polymer ?
#
loop_
_entity_poly.entity_id
_entity_poly.type
_entity_poly.pdbx_seq_one_letter_code
_entity_poly.pdbx_strand_id
1 'polypeptide(L)' 'MKRLLGVFIEPTRVYGNVLLIGYEIKMISGKAQSGSDTLAAKFFPADQLPIICFASHRNIIKAGLK' A
#
# COMPACT_ATOMS: atom_id res chain seq x y z
N MET A 1 -10.50 3.41 -10.40
CA MET A 1 -10.38 3.77 -8.97
C MET A 1 -11.70 3.44 -8.29
N LYS A 2 -11.72 2.67 -7.19
CA LYS A 2 -12.97 2.22 -6.56
C LYS A 2 -13.40 3.14 -5.42
N ARG A 3 -12.53 3.41 -4.43
CA ARG A 3 -12.81 4.32 -3.31
C ARG A 3 -11.54 4.87 -2.63
N LEU A 4 -11.69 5.96 -1.89
CA LEU A 4 -10.71 6.45 -0.91
C LEU A 4 -10.71 5.56 0.34
N LEU A 5 -9.53 5.10 0.76
CA LEU A 5 -9.34 4.34 2.00
C LEU A 5 -9.05 5.26 3.18
N GLY A 6 -8.39 6.39 2.93
CA GLY A 6 -8.12 7.42 3.92
C GLY A 6 -6.88 8.23 3.63
N VAL A 7 -6.60 9.18 4.52
CA VAL A 7 -5.39 9.99 4.55
C VAL A 7 -4.60 9.64 5.81
N PHE A 8 -3.31 9.37 5.64
CA PHE A 8 -2.42 8.86 6.68
C PHE A 8 -1.17 9.71 6.75
N ILE A 9 -0.51 9.72 7.92
CA ILE A 9 0.78 10.40 8.10
C ILE A 9 1.80 9.36 8.53
N GLU A 10 2.97 9.36 7.88
CA GLU A 10 4.15 8.61 8.30
C GLU A 10 5.25 9.59 8.73
N PRO A 11 5.63 9.63 10.02
CA PRO A 11 6.83 10.35 10.44
C PRO A 11 8.06 9.57 9.98
N THR A 12 8.92 10.21 9.19
CA THR A 12 10.17 9.62 8.70
C THR A 12 11.36 10.45 9.13
N ARG A 13 12.51 9.79 9.33
CA ARG A 13 13.74 10.49 9.68
C ARG A 13 14.31 11.33 8.53
N VAL A 14 14.11 10.88 7.29
CA VAL A 14 14.72 11.47 6.08
C VAL A 14 13.85 12.56 5.47
N TYR A 15 12.53 12.35 5.43
CA TYR A 15 11.60 13.23 4.70
C TYR A 15 10.66 14.01 5.64
N GLY A 16 10.86 13.93 6.95
CA GLY A 16 9.91 14.47 7.93
C GLY A 16 8.57 13.74 7.86
N ASN A 17 7.47 14.48 8.02
CA ASN A 17 6.13 13.91 7.92
C ASN A 17 5.69 13.77 6.47
N VAL A 18 5.47 12.54 6.04
CA VAL A 18 4.93 12.24 4.72
C VAL A 18 3.42 12.05 4.83
N LEU A 19 2.66 12.77 4.01
CA LEU A 19 1.22 12.60 3.86
C LEU A 19 0.94 11.54 2.78
N LEU A 20 0.24 10.47 3.13
CA LEU A 20 -0.15 9.41 2.22
C LEU A 20 -1.66 9.43 2.00
N ILE A 21 -2.08 9.27 0.75
CA ILE A 21 -3.50 9.13 0.39
C ILE A 21 -3.70 7.72 -0.17
N GLY A 22 -4.41 6.88 0.59
CA GLY A 22 -4.61 5.47 0.25
C GLY A 22 -5.89 5.27 -0.57
N TYR A 23 -5.81 4.48 -1.64
CA TYR A 23 -6.95 4.20 -2.52
C TYR A 23 -7.11 2.72 -2.82
N GLU A 24 -8.35 2.27 -2.94
CA GLU A 24 -8.67 0.95 -3.45
C GLU A 24 -8.81 1.02 -4.98
N ILE A 25 -8.07 0.15 -5.67
CA ILE A 25 -8.16 0.00 -7.11
C ILE A 25 -8.72 -1.38 -7.46
N LYS A 26 -9.55 -1.43 -8.50
CA LYS A 26 -10.01 -2.68 -9.10
C LYS A 26 -9.17 -2.92 -10.34
N MET A 27 -8.43 -4.03 -10.35
CA MET A 27 -7.76 -4.50 -11.56
C MET A 27 -8.83 -4.97 -12.56
N ILE A 28 -8.79 -4.43 -13.78
CA ILE A 28 -9.73 -4.82 -14.86
C ILE A 28 -9.14 -5.98 -15.66
N SER A 29 -7.83 -5.94 -15.91
CA SER A 29 -7.08 -6.97 -16.64
C SER A 29 -5.58 -6.88 -16.29
N GLY A 30 -4.79 -7.86 -16.72
CA GLY A 30 -3.33 -7.90 -16.55
C GLY A 30 -2.83 -8.71 -15.35
N LYS A 31 -1.51 -8.71 -15.15
CA LYS A 31 -0.82 -9.37 -14.03
C LYS A 31 0.06 -8.36 -13.31
N ALA A 32 0.28 -8.56 -12.01
CA ALA A 32 1.20 -7.72 -11.25
C ALA A 32 2.63 -7.88 -11.82
N GLN A 33 3.29 -6.76 -12.08
CA GLN A 33 4.66 -6.72 -12.62
C GLN A 33 5.44 -5.61 -11.90
N SER A 34 6.70 -5.86 -11.59
CA SER A 34 7.59 -4.86 -11.00
C SER A 34 7.91 -3.75 -12.01
N GLY A 35 7.92 -2.52 -11.52
CA GLY A 35 8.42 -1.35 -12.25
C GLY A 35 9.94 -1.24 -12.20
N SER A 36 10.49 -0.15 -12.76
CA SER A 36 11.93 0.09 -12.85
C SER A 36 12.63 0.31 -11.50
N ASP A 37 11.87 0.60 -10.44
CA ASP A 37 12.32 0.92 -9.08
C ASP A 37 12.00 -0.19 -8.07
N THR A 38 11.51 -1.36 -8.53
CA THR A 38 11.12 -2.47 -7.66
C THR A 38 11.69 -3.80 -8.15
N LEU A 39 12.00 -4.70 -7.23
CA LEU A 39 12.54 -6.02 -7.57
C LEU A 39 11.45 -7.06 -7.88
N ALA A 40 10.27 -6.93 -7.27
CA ALA A 40 9.17 -7.86 -7.44
C ALA A 40 7.83 -7.23 -7.08
N ALA A 41 6.76 -7.69 -7.73
CA ALA A 41 5.37 -7.39 -7.37
C ALA A 41 4.58 -8.71 -7.32
N LYS A 42 3.91 -8.99 -6.19
CA LYS A 42 3.18 -10.24 -5.95
C LYS A 42 1.91 -9.98 -5.14
N PHE A 43 0.94 -10.89 -5.29
CA PHE A 43 -0.25 -10.94 -4.42
C PHE A 43 0.04 -11.81 -3.21
N PHE A 44 -0.47 -11.39 -2.05
CA PHE A 44 -0.34 -12.10 -0.79
C PHE A 44 -1.73 -12.24 -0.14
N PRO A 45 -2.04 -13.39 0.46
CA PRO A 45 -3.18 -13.52 1.37
C PRO A 45 -3.09 -12.52 2.52
N ALA A 46 -4.23 -12.05 3.03
CA ALA A 46 -4.29 -11.04 4.08
C ALA A 46 -3.66 -11.50 5.41
N ASP A 47 -3.63 -12.82 5.65
CA ASP A 47 -3.03 -13.49 6.81
C ASP A 47 -1.56 -13.89 6.57
N GLN A 48 -1.01 -13.69 5.37
CA GLN A 48 0.35 -14.07 4.97
C GLN A 48 1.10 -12.89 4.33
N LEU A 49 0.91 -11.70 4.89
CA LEU A 49 1.60 -10.50 4.43
C LEU A 49 3.09 -10.57 4.78
N PRO A 50 3.97 -10.12 3.87
CA PRO A 50 5.39 -9.95 4.20
C PRO A 50 5.58 -8.82 5.22
N ILE A 51 6.82 -8.62 5.66
CA ILE A 51 7.17 -7.46 6.48
C ILE A 51 6.80 -6.18 5.72
N ILE A 52 5.90 -5.40 6.30
CA ILE A 52 5.53 -4.08 5.80
C ILE A 52 6.34 -3.04 6.57
N CYS A 53 7.22 -2.30 5.90
CA CYS A 53 8.17 -1.41 6.57
C CYS A 53 7.50 -0.27 7.35
N PHE A 54 6.49 0.38 6.76
CA PHE A 54 5.88 1.61 7.30
C PHE A 54 4.56 1.35 8.03
N ALA A 55 4.30 2.10 9.11
CA ALA A 55 3.09 1.95 9.90
C ALA A 55 1.85 2.40 9.13
N SER A 56 1.94 3.51 8.40
CA SER A 56 0.94 4.02 7.47
C SER A 56 0.52 2.97 6.43
N HIS A 57 1.47 2.22 5.85
CA HIS A 57 1.16 1.16 4.89
C HIS A 57 0.33 0.05 5.53
N ARG A 58 0.67 -0.37 6.76
CA ARG A 58 -0.15 -1.33 7.51
C ARG A 58 -1.55 -0.80 7.78
N ASN A 59 -1.69 0.49 8.07
CA ASN A 59 -2.99 1.13 8.29
C ASN A 59 -3.82 1.21 7.00
N ILE A 60 -3.20 1.50 5.85
CA ILE A 60 -3.85 1.48 4.52
C ILE A 60 -4.39 0.08 4.23
N ILE A 61 -3.58 -0.96 4.45
CA ILE A 61 -3.99 -2.36 4.25
C ILE A 61 -5.18 -2.70 5.16
N LYS A 62 -5.11 -2.38 6.45
CA LYS A 62 -6.23 -2.60 7.39
C LYS A 62 -7.51 -1.87 6.96
N ALA A 63 -7.41 -0.66 6.42
CA ALA A 63 -8.56 0.08 5.92
C ALA A 63 -9.19 -0.55 4.67
N GLY A 64 -8.37 -1.18 3.81
CA GLY A 64 -8.85 -1.90 2.62
C GLY A 64 -9.44 -3.29 2.89
N LEU A 65 -9.10 -3.91 4.03
CA LEU A 65 -9.65 -5.20 4.46
C LEU A 65 -10.98 -5.08 5.24
N LYS A 66 -11.37 -3.84 5.61
CA LYS A 66 -12.70 -3.54 6.14
C LYS A 66 -13.67 -3.32 4.99
#